data_AF-A0AB36FR95-F1
#
_entry.id   AF-A0AB36FR95-F1
#
_cell.length_a   1.000
_cell.length_b   1.000
_cell.length_c   1.000
_cell.angle_alpha   90.00
_cell.angle_beta   90.00
_cell.angle_gamma   90.00
#
_symmetry.space_group_name_H-M   'P 1'
#
loop_
_entity.id
_entity.type
_entity.pdbx_description
1 polymer ?
#
loop_
_entity_poly.entity_id
_entity_poly.type
_entity_poly.pdbx_seq_one_letter_code
_entity_poly.pdbx_strand_id
1 'polypeptide(L)' 'MTTMMQLPMVFILGSLRIPDLAPNLPFADKIRTLSKQYPQFRQTTIYPEDGVVKDGVLEFKVPLPPPKSNG' A
#
# COMPACT_ATOMS: atom_id res chain seq x y z
N MET A 1 19.68 -0.24 19.67
CA MET A 1 18.66 -0.54 18.64
C MET A 1 17.58 0.50 18.76
N THR A 2 17.65 1.55 17.94
CA THR A 2 16.72 2.68 18.02
C THR A 2 15.48 2.33 17.22
N THR A 3 14.39 1.99 17.89
CA THR A 3 13.08 1.80 17.26
C THR A 3 12.59 3.18 16.83
N MET A 4 12.92 3.61 15.61
CA MET A 4 12.32 4.81 15.03
C MET A 4 10.80 4.57 14.98
N MET A 5 10.03 5.43 15.64
CA MET A 5 8.56 5.36 15.65
C MET A 5 8.06 5.52 14.21
N GLN A 6 7.94 4.40 13.50
CA GLN A 6 7.45 4.38 12.14
C GLN A 6 5.93 4.49 12.20
N LEU A 7 5.37 5.49 11.53
CA LEU A 7 3.92 5.63 11.45
C LEU A 7 3.31 4.34 10.88
N PRO A 8 2.20 3.85 11.46
CA PRO A 8 1.49 2.70 10.91
C PRO A 8 1.12 2.96 9.45
N MET A 9 1.51 2.04 8.58
CA MET A 9 1.27 2.13 7.14
C MET A 9 -0.07 1.49 6.78
N VAL A 10 -0.80 2.12 5.85
CA VAL A 10 -2.09 1.67 5.36
C VAL A 10 -2.13 1.80 3.84
N PHE A 11 -2.53 0.73 3.15
CA PHE A 11 -2.70 0.73 1.70
C PHE A 11 -4.18 0.82 1.35
N ILE A 12 -4.54 1.78 0.50
CA ILE A 12 -5.91 2.05 0.07
C ILE A 12 -6.11 1.50 -1.34
N LEU A 13 -6.92 0.46 -1.46
CA LEU A 13 -7.27 -0.18 -2.73
C LEU A 13 -8.75 0.06 -3.03
N GLY A 14 -9.04 1.12 -3.80
CA GLY A 14 -10.43 1.59 -3.97
C GLY A 14 -11.02 2.02 -2.62
N SER A 15 -12.08 1.34 -2.17
CA SER A 15 -12.70 1.57 -0.85
C SER A 15 -12.11 0.70 0.26
N LEU A 16 -11.21 -0.23 -0.07
CA LEU A 16 -10.62 -1.16 0.90
C LEU A 16 -9.40 -0.51 1.58
N ARG A 17 -9.38 -0.57 2.91
CA ARG A 17 -8.28 -0.09 3.76
C ARG A 17 -7.50 -1.28 4.29
N ILE A 18 -6.27 -1.47 3.83
CA ILE A 18 -5.44 -2.64 4.15
C ILE A 18 -4.31 -2.19 5.10
N PRO A 19 -4.28 -2.65 6.35
CA PRO A 19 -3.16 -2.35 7.25
C PRO A 19 -1.90 -3.07 6.79
N ASP A 20 -0.74 -2.48 7.06
CA ASP A 20 0.54 -3.15 6.87
C ASP A 20 0.68 -4.35 7.82
N LEU A 21 0.78 -5.54 7.23
CA LEU A 21 0.92 -6.81 7.95
C LEU A 21 2.37 -7.12 8.33
N ALA A 22 3.34 -6.39 7.78
CA ALA A 22 4.76 -6.66 7.94
C ALA A 22 5.58 -5.38 8.16
N PRO A 23 5.40 -4.69 9.30
CA PRO A 23 6.02 -3.40 9.58
C PRO A 23 7.55 -3.41 9.50
N ASN A 24 8.17 -4.54 9.85
CA ASN A 24 9.62 -4.71 9.89
C ASN A 24 10.28 -5.05 8.55
N LEU A 25 9.48 -5.36 7.51
CA LEU A 25 10.03 -5.70 6.19
C LEU A 25 10.33 -4.44 5.38
N PRO A 26 11.27 -4.52 4.41
CA PRO A 26 11.44 -3.49 3.40
C PRO A 26 10.14 -3.22 2.64
N PHE A 27 9.93 -1.98 2.20
CA PHE A 27 8.72 -1.57 1.50
C PHE A 27 8.38 -2.47 0.29
N ALA A 28 9.39 -2.82 -0.52
CA ALA A 28 9.23 -3.71 -1.67
C ALA A 28 8.68 -5.09 -1.28
N ASP A 29 9.12 -5.66 -0.16
CA ASP A 29 8.65 -6.96 0.34
C ASP A 29 7.23 -6.89 0.91
N LYS A 30 6.85 -5.76 1.51
CA LYS A 30 5.46 -5.48 1.92
C LYS A 30 4.54 -5.51 0.70
N ILE A 31 4.87 -4.75 -0.34
CA ILE A 31 4.13 -4.73 -1.61
C ILE A 31 4.10 -6.13 -2.23
N ARG A 32 5.22 -6.86 -2.23
CA ARG A 32 5.27 -8.23 -2.75
C ARG A 32 4.34 -9.17 -1.99
N THR A 33 4.26 -9.04 -0.67
CA THR A 33 3.35 -9.83 0.17
C THR A 33 1.89 -9.50 -0.12
N LEU A 34 1.56 -8.20 -0.20
CA LEU A 34 0.22 -7.73 -0.58
C LEU A 34 -0.16 -8.20 -1.98
N SER A 35 0.79 -8.25 -2.93
CA SER A 35 0.57 -8.75 -4.29
C SER A 35 0.14 -10.22 -4.35
N LYS A 36 0.43 -11.02 -3.31
CA LYS A 36 -0.03 -12.42 -3.24
C LYS A 36 -1.53 -12.50 -3.00
N GLN A 37 -2.07 -11.60 -2.19
CA GLN A 37 -3.50 -11.55 -1.82
C GLN A 37 -4.32 -10.63 -2.73
N TYR A 38 -3.72 -9.53 -3.18
CA TYR A 38 -4.35 -8.46 -3.96
C TYR A 38 -3.62 -8.31 -5.30
N PRO A 39 -4.12 -8.94 -6.38
CA PRO A 39 -3.47 -8.92 -7.69
C PRO A 39 -3.24 -7.52 -8.27
N GLN A 40 -3.98 -6.51 -7.82
CA GLN A 40 -3.86 -5.12 -8.27
C GLN A 40 -2.47 -4.54 -7.98
N PHE A 41 -1.82 -4.98 -6.90
CA PHE A 41 -0.44 -4.62 -6.58
C PHE A 41 0.59 -5.25 -7.53
N ARG A 42 0.20 -6.23 -8.37
CA ARG A 42 1.08 -6.77 -9.44
C ARG A 42 1.06 -5.91 -10.69
N GLN A 43 -0.01 -5.14 -10.88
CA GLN A 43 -0.26 -4.33 -12.07
C GLN A 43 0.08 -2.85 -11.85
N THR A 44 0.48 -2.49 -10.63
CA THR A 44 0.79 -1.12 -10.23
C THR A 44 2.13 -1.07 -9.54
N THR A 45 2.79 0.07 -9.66
CA THR A 45 4.01 0.38 -8.92
C THR A 45 3.67 1.49 -7.94
N ILE A 46 3.99 1.26 -6.68
CA ILE A 46 3.81 2.22 -5.59
C ILE A 46 5.20 2.50 -5.08
N TYR A 47 5.50 3.77 -4.84
CA TYR A 47 6.78 4.20 -4.32
C TYR A 47 6.63 4.74 -2.88
N PRO A 48 7.71 4.72 -2.09
CA PRO A 48 7.69 5.28 -0.73
C PRO A 48 7.23 6.75 -0.66
N GLU A 49 7.55 7.54 -1.69
CA GLU A 49 7.18 8.95 -1.84
C GLU A 49 5.69 9.18 -2.11
N ASP A 50 4.94 8.16 -2.53
CA ASP A 50 3.49 8.26 -2.73
C ASP A 50 2.72 8.26 -1.40
N GLY A 51 3.42 8.04 -0.28
CA GLY A 51 2.85 7.98 1.05
C GLY A 51 2.38 9.35 1.53
N VAL A 52 1.10 9.46 1.90
CA VAL A 52 0.51 10.67 2.46
C VAL A 52 0.19 10.44 3.93
N VAL A 53 0.69 11.32 4.80
CA VAL A 53 0.34 11.27 6.22
C VAL A 53 -1.09 11.80 6.40
N LYS A 54 -1.98 10.96 6.90
CA LYS A 54 -3.37 11.31 7.16
C LYS A 54 -3.85 10.61 8.43
N ASP A 55 -4.51 11.34 9.34
CA ASP A 55 -5.10 10.78 10.56
C ASP A 55 -4.13 9.93 11.41
N GLY A 56 -2.84 10.30 11.44
CA GLY A 56 -1.80 9.59 12.19
C GLY A 56 -1.28 8.30 11.56
N VAL A 57 -1.68 7.98 10.32
CA VAL A 57 -1.17 6.85 9.53
C VAL A 57 -0.50 7.35 8.25
N LEU A 58 0.37 6.52 7.67
CA LEU A 58 0.92 6.74 6.34
C LEU A 58 0.08 5.99 5.30
N GLU A 59 -0.72 6.71 4.52
CA GLU A 59 -1.62 6.15 3.52
C GLU A 59 -0.96 6.07 2.14
N PHE A 60 -1.04 4.91 1.51
CA PHE A 60 -0.61 4.67 0.12
C PHE A 60 -1.83 4.33 -0.74
N LYS A 61 -2.13 5.16 -1.74
CA LYS A 61 -3.22 4.87 -2.68
C LYS A 61 -2.73 3.96 -3.78
N VAL A 62 -3.37 2.81 -3.92
CA VAL A 62 -3.12 1.87 -5.00
C VAL A 62 -3.96 2.28 -6.21
N PRO A 63 -3.35 2.63 -7.35
CA PRO A 63 -4.12 2.92 -8.55
C PRO A 63 -4.91 1.69 -8.97
N LEU A 64 -6.17 1.88 -9.36
CA LEU A 64 -6.96 0.82 -9.99
C LEU A 64 -7.04 1.13 -11.48
N PRO A 65 -6.85 0.13 -12.36
CA PRO A 65 -7.13 0.34 -13.77
C PRO A 65 -8.60 0.75 -13.92
N PRO A 66 -8.91 1.66 -14.86
CA PRO A 66 -10.29 2.04 -15.10
C PRO A 66 -11.11 0.79 -15.43
N PRO A 67 -12.37 0.70 -14.96
CA PRO A 67 -13.24 -0.38 -15.35
C PRO A 67 -13.32 -0.43 -16.88
N LYS A 68 -13.17 -1.62 -17.46
CA LYS A 68 -13.32 -1.80 -18.91
C LYS A 68 -14.69 -1.29 -19.32
N SER A 69 -14.74 -0.15 -20.01
CA SER A 69 -15.94 0.32 -20.69
C SER A 69 -16.01 -0.41 -22.03
N ASN A 70 -16.52 -1.64 -22.03
CA ASN A 70 -16.97 -2.25 -23.28
C ASN A 70 -18.30 -1.58 -23.62
N GLY A 71 -18.23 -0.53 -24.44
CA GLY A 71 -19.40 0.01 -25.14
C GLY A 71 -19.87 -0.93 -26.24
#